data_AF-A0A2V2N879-F1
#
_entry.id   AF-A0A2V2N879-F1
#
_cell.length_a   1.000
_cell.length_b   1.000
_cell.length_c   1.000
_cell.angle_alpha   90.00
_cell.angle_beta   90.00
_cell.angle_gamma   90.00
#
_symmetry.space_group_name_H-M   'P 1'
#
loop_
_entity.id
_entity.type
_entity.pdbx_description
1 polymer ?
#
loop_
_entity_poly.entity_id
_entity_poly.type
_entity_poly.pdbx_seq_one_letter_code
_entity_poly.pdbx_strand_id
1 'polypeptide(L)'
;MWGTINKAFFEVRIFPDLKVIFLWLFISLCAIYVPFLNTSPIRTLFALPVILFIPGYSLIAAFFPQKSDLDLIERIALSFGMSIAVVPLIGLALNYTPWGIRLDPIVISLSAFVLAMILIGQYRRGILPDEERYEFPFSQIIESVRDDFFSDGQTRFDRILSIILLISIITAISVTIFVIAVPKEGEKFTEFFILGENQMAADYPSKVFVGVQYPLFIGVGNHEYRNITYTIETHVMNMTFNPEDNTSTIMAMDLIDKDTLTIPHNETITRPYTFIPPGTGYNRIEFLLFNESVPNETIKNMDRINASYRDLHLWTQIYPAEKR
;
A
#
# COMPACT_ATOMS: atom_id res chain seq x y z
N MET A 1 -43.45 17.81 5.90
CA MET A 1 -42.03 17.49 6.20
C MET A 1 -41.87 16.79 7.55
N TRP A 2 -42.41 17.33 8.65
CA TRP A 2 -42.33 16.66 9.96
C TRP A 2 -43.05 15.30 10.01
N GLY A 3 -44.27 15.19 9.45
CA GLY A 3 -45.02 13.93 9.42
C GLY A 3 -44.38 12.81 8.59
N THR A 4 -43.69 13.16 7.49
CA THR A 4 -43.00 12.17 6.63
C THR A 4 -41.72 11.64 7.28
N ILE A 5 -40.98 12.49 7.99
CA ILE A 5 -39.81 12.08 8.79
C ILE A 5 -40.26 11.20 9.94
N ASN A 6 -41.35 11.58 10.64
CA ASN A 6 -41.83 10.82 11.78
C ASN A 6 -42.25 9.40 11.36
N LYS A 7 -42.98 9.29 10.24
CA LYS A 7 -43.35 8.01 9.64
C LYS A 7 -42.13 7.16 9.30
N ALA A 8 -41.14 7.71 8.60
CA ALA A 8 -40.01 6.93 8.09
C ALA A 8 -39.06 6.40 9.18
N PHE A 9 -38.95 7.08 10.33
CA PHE A 9 -38.01 6.72 11.40
C PHE A 9 -38.66 6.13 12.66
N PHE A 10 -39.90 6.49 12.97
CA PHE A 10 -40.55 6.06 14.22
C PHE A 10 -41.71 5.09 13.98
N GLU A 11 -42.43 5.20 12.86
CA GLU A 11 -43.52 4.26 12.53
C GLU A 11 -43.00 3.04 11.76
N VAL A 12 -42.05 3.25 10.85
CA VAL A 12 -41.43 2.19 10.05
C VAL A 12 -40.18 1.66 10.76
N ARG A 13 -40.12 0.35 11.00
CA ARG A 13 -38.92 -0.31 11.54
C ARG A 13 -37.75 -0.17 10.56
N ILE A 14 -36.53 -0.03 11.07
CA ILE A 14 -35.33 -0.01 10.21
C ILE A 14 -35.27 -1.30 9.39
N PHE A 15 -35.04 -1.15 8.08
CA PHE A 15 -35.00 -2.29 7.15
C PHE A 15 -33.84 -3.24 7.48
N PRO A 16 -34.04 -4.57 7.37
CA PRO A 16 -33.05 -5.55 7.83
C PRO A 16 -31.69 -5.46 7.13
N ASP A 17 -31.65 -5.18 5.83
CA ASP A 17 -30.43 -4.93 5.05
C ASP A 17 -29.63 -3.75 5.60
N LEU A 18 -30.31 -2.62 5.87
CA LEU A 18 -29.67 -1.44 6.45
C LEU A 18 -29.15 -1.68 7.87
N LYS A 19 -29.87 -2.47 8.67
CA LYS A 19 -29.39 -2.90 10.00
C LYS A 19 -28.12 -3.74 9.92
N VAL A 20 -28.07 -4.68 8.98
CA VAL A 20 -26.90 -5.55 8.77
C VAL A 20 -25.68 -4.71 8.41
N ILE A 21 -25.83 -3.72 7.52
CA ILE A 21 -24.74 -2.83 7.12
C ILE A 21 -24.27 -1.97 8.30
N PHE A 22 -25.21 -1.41 9.07
CA PHE A 22 -24.88 -0.63 10.26
C PHE A 22 -24.11 -1.48 11.29
N LEU A 23 -24.58 -2.69 11.56
CA LEU A 23 -23.92 -3.61 12.48
C LEU A 23 -22.53 -4.01 11.97
N TRP A 24 -22.38 -4.29 10.67
CA TRP A 24 -21.09 -4.60 10.08
C TRP A 24 -20.11 -3.44 10.19
N LEU A 25 -20.55 -2.22 9.89
CA LEU A 25 -19.75 -1.02 10.04
C LEU A 25 -19.30 -0.85 11.51
N PHE A 26 -20.20 -1.05 12.47
CA PHE A 26 -19.88 -0.98 13.89
C PHE A 26 -18.83 -2.03 14.29
N ILE A 27 -18.98 -3.29 13.86
CA ILE A 27 -18.01 -4.35 14.13
C ILE A 27 -16.66 -4.03 13.49
N SER A 28 -16.65 -3.48 12.26
CA SER A 28 -15.43 -3.06 11.58
C SER A 28 -14.71 -1.94 12.35
N LEU A 29 -15.44 -0.94 12.86
CA LEU A 29 -14.87 0.12 13.70
C LEU A 29 -14.26 -0.45 14.99
N CYS A 30 -14.95 -1.37 15.66
CA CYS A 30 -14.40 -2.08 16.81
C CYS A 30 -13.13 -2.86 16.43
N ALA A 31 -13.13 -3.56 15.31
CA ALA A 31 -11.96 -4.32 14.85
C ALA A 31 -10.77 -3.42 14.50
N ILE A 32 -11.00 -2.19 14.06
CA ILE A 32 -9.95 -1.21 13.73
C ILE A 32 -9.37 -0.55 14.99
N TYR A 33 -10.21 -0.15 15.94
CA TYR A 33 -9.78 0.69 17.07
C TYR A 33 -9.53 -0.06 18.39
N VAL A 34 -9.98 -1.31 18.54
CA VAL A 34 -9.71 -2.11 19.74
C VAL A 34 -8.30 -2.71 19.65
N PRO A 35 -7.37 -2.43 20.59
CA PRO A 35 -5.96 -2.83 20.50
C PRO A 35 -5.68 -4.33 20.34
N PHE A 36 -6.56 -5.21 20.86
CA PHE A 36 -6.41 -6.65 20.69
C PHE A 36 -6.88 -7.15 19.32
N LEU A 37 -7.81 -6.43 18.69
CA LEU A 37 -8.39 -6.82 17.39
C LEU A 37 -7.65 -6.18 16.20
N ASN A 38 -7.03 -5.01 16.41
CA ASN A 38 -6.43 -4.24 15.33
C ASN A 38 -5.15 -4.88 14.73
N THR A 39 -4.50 -5.78 15.46
CA THR A 39 -3.37 -6.60 15.01
C THR A 39 -3.81 -7.96 14.45
N SER A 40 -5.08 -8.32 14.61
CA SER A 40 -5.64 -9.60 14.17
C SER A 40 -6.11 -9.54 12.70
N PRO A 41 -6.09 -10.68 11.97
CA PRO A 41 -6.72 -10.80 10.65
C PRO A 41 -8.21 -10.43 10.63
N ILE A 42 -8.88 -10.44 11.79
CA ILE A 42 -10.26 -10.00 11.98
C ILE A 42 -10.46 -8.56 11.47
N ARG A 43 -9.48 -7.67 11.69
CA ARG A 43 -9.54 -6.30 11.18
C ARG A 43 -9.73 -6.30 9.66
N THR A 44 -8.92 -7.08 8.95
CA THR A 44 -8.97 -7.12 7.49
C THR A 44 -10.25 -7.76 6.98
N LEU A 45 -10.73 -8.82 7.65
CA LEU A 45 -11.99 -9.50 7.31
C LEU A 45 -13.19 -8.54 7.35
N PHE A 46 -13.28 -7.67 8.36
CA PHE A 46 -14.39 -6.73 8.49
C PHE A 46 -14.17 -5.43 7.72
N ALA A 47 -12.93 -4.94 7.58
CA ALA A 47 -12.62 -3.73 6.83
C ALA A 47 -12.80 -3.90 5.31
N LEU A 48 -12.54 -5.10 4.77
CA LEU A 48 -12.59 -5.34 3.32
C LEU A 48 -13.99 -5.10 2.73
N PRO A 49 -15.10 -5.61 3.30
CA PRO A 49 -16.44 -5.25 2.83
C PRO A 49 -16.81 -3.77 3.03
N VAL A 50 -16.24 -3.10 4.04
CA VAL A 50 -16.42 -1.64 4.26
C VAL A 50 -15.80 -0.82 3.13
N ILE A 51 -14.79 -1.37 2.43
CA ILE A 51 -14.14 -0.71 1.30
C ILE A 51 -14.80 -1.15 -0.02
N LEU A 52 -15.04 -2.44 -0.22
CA LEU A 52 -15.40 -2.99 -1.54
C LEU A 52 -16.89 -3.05 -1.82
N PHE A 53 -17.76 -2.97 -0.80
CA PHE A 53 -19.19 -3.25 -0.99
C PHE A 53 -20.12 -2.29 -0.26
N ILE A 54 -19.89 -2.04 1.03
CA ILE A 54 -20.83 -1.33 1.91
C ILE A 54 -21.12 0.11 1.45
N PRO A 55 -20.15 0.95 1.06
CA PRO A 55 -20.41 2.30 0.60
C PRO A 55 -21.31 2.30 -0.63
N GLY A 56 -21.00 1.45 -1.61
CA GLY A 56 -21.80 1.30 -2.82
C GLY A 56 -23.19 0.75 -2.55
N TYR A 57 -23.34 -0.27 -1.69
CA TYR A 57 -24.66 -0.77 -1.33
C TYR A 57 -25.49 0.30 -0.61
N SER A 58 -24.91 1.00 0.36
CA SER A 58 -25.62 2.06 1.09
C SER A 58 -26.11 3.16 0.13
N LEU A 59 -25.29 3.51 -0.87
CA LEU A 59 -25.65 4.45 -1.92
C LEU A 59 -26.76 3.92 -2.84
N ILE A 60 -26.69 2.66 -3.26
CA ILE A 60 -27.74 2.02 -4.08
C ILE A 60 -29.04 1.92 -3.30
N ALA A 61 -29.00 1.61 -2.00
CA ALA A 61 -30.17 1.62 -1.13
C ALA A 61 -30.77 3.02 -0.98
N ALA A 62 -29.93 4.07 -1.00
CA ALA A 62 -30.36 5.46 -1.01
C ALA A 62 -30.94 5.89 -2.35
N PHE A 63 -30.39 5.46 -3.48
CA PHE A 63 -30.80 5.91 -4.82
C PHE A 63 -31.99 5.14 -5.40
N PHE A 64 -32.03 3.84 -5.15
CA PHE A 64 -32.99 2.89 -5.69
C PHE A 64 -33.74 2.17 -4.55
N PRO A 65 -34.67 2.88 -3.86
CA PRO A 65 -35.38 2.34 -2.70
C PRO A 65 -36.54 1.41 -3.06
N GLN A 66 -36.99 1.37 -4.31
CA GLN A 66 -38.15 0.57 -4.73
C GLN A 66 -37.74 -0.86 -5.07
N LYS A 67 -38.69 -1.79 -4.94
CA LYS A 67 -38.47 -3.20 -5.31
C LYS A 67 -38.32 -3.41 -6.82
N SER A 68 -38.95 -2.55 -7.63
CA SER A 68 -38.93 -2.61 -9.10
C SER A 68 -37.74 -1.91 -9.73
N ASP A 69 -36.91 -1.22 -8.94
CA ASP A 69 -35.77 -0.46 -9.47
C ASP A 69 -34.66 -1.38 -9.97
N LEU A 70 -34.32 -2.40 -9.18
CA LEU A 70 -33.17 -3.28 -9.38
C LEU A 70 -33.44 -4.66 -8.79
N ASP A 71 -33.10 -5.70 -9.56
CA ASP A 71 -33.08 -7.07 -9.06
C ASP A 71 -31.93 -7.29 -8.07
N LEU A 72 -31.97 -8.39 -7.30
CA LEU A 72 -30.97 -8.68 -6.27
C LEU A 72 -29.55 -8.77 -6.86
N ILE A 73 -29.38 -9.44 -8.01
CA ILE A 73 -28.08 -9.61 -8.65
C ILE A 73 -27.54 -8.26 -9.14
N GLU A 74 -28.39 -7.44 -9.75
CA GLU A 74 -28.04 -6.10 -10.20
C GLU A 74 -27.65 -5.20 -9.03
N ARG A 75 -28.42 -5.25 -7.93
CA ARG A 75 -28.13 -4.51 -6.70
C ARG A 75 -26.77 -4.89 -6.13
N ILE A 76 -26.43 -6.18 -6.10
CA ILE A 76 -25.12 -6.66 -5.64
C ILE A 76 -24.01 -6.17 -6.58
N ALA A 77 -24.15 -6.38 -7.89
CA ALA A 77 -23.15 -6.00 -8.88
C ALA A 77 -22.88 -4.48 -8.88
N LEU A 78 -23.94 -3.67 -8.88
CA LEU A 78 -23.84 -2.22 -8.80
C LEU A 78 -23.26 -1.75 -7.46
N SER A 79 -23.47 -2.48 -6.36
CA SER A 79 -22.87 -2.12 -5.05
C SER A 79 -21.34 -2.25 -5.08
N PHE A 80 -20.79 -3.28 -5.74
CA PHE A 80 -19.35 -3.37 -5.97
C PHE A 80 -18.87 -2.24 -6.88
N GLY A 81 -19.55 -2.01 -8.01
CA GLY A 81 -19.20 -0.94 -8.96
C GLY A 81 -19.21 0.45 -8.31
N MET A 82 -20.25 0.78 -7.54
CA MET A 82 -20.37 2.07 -6.85
C MET A 82 -19.33 2.23 -5.74
N SER A 83 -18.92 1.16 -5.06
CA SER A 83 -17.83 1.24 -4.07
C SER A 83 -16.50 1.55 -4.74
N ILE A 84 -16.20 0.87 -5.87
CA ILE A 84 -14.99 1.12 -6.67
C ILE A 84 -14.96 2.57 -7.19
N ALA A 85 -16.12 3.17 -7.48
CA ALA A 85 -16.20 4.58 -7.88
C ALA A 85 -16.05 5.54 -6.69
N VAL A 86 -16.80 5.33 -5.61
CA VAL A 86 -16.94 6.30 -4.51
C VAL A 86 -15.73 6.30 -3.57
N VAL A 87 -15.18 5.14 -3.23
CA VAL A 87 -14.10 5.06 -2.23
C VAL A 87 -12.83 5.77 -2.69
N PRO A 88 -12.33 5.56 -3.94
CA PRO A 88 -11.18 6.33 -4.44
C PRO A 88 -11.47 7.83 -4.55
N LEU A 89 -12.70 8.22 -4.89
CA LEU A 89 -13.08 9.63 -4.95
C LEU A 89 -13.03 10.30 -3.57
N ILE A 90 -13.48 9.60 -2.52
CA ILE A 90 -13.33 10.06 -1.13
C ILE A 90 -11.85 10.15 -0.75
N GLY A 91 -11.04 9.15 -1.11
CA GLY A 91 -9.59 9.17 -0.89
C GLY A 91 -8.90 10.34 -1.58
N LEU A 92 -9.28 10.62 -2.84
CA LEU A 92 -8.77 11.75 -3.62
C LEU A 92 -9.19 13.09 -2.98
N ALA A 93 -10.44 13.21 -2.53
CA ALA A 93 -10.90 14.40 -1.83
C ALA A 93 -10.11 14.65 -0.54
N LEU A 94 -9.83 13.58 0.23
CA LEU A 94 -9.02 13.65 1.44
C LEU A 94 -7.58 14.10 1.17
N ASN A 95 -7.01 13.79 0.00
CA ASN A 95 -5.68 14.25 -0.38
C ASN A 95 -5.55 15.79 -0.40
N TYR A 96 -6.65 16.50 -0.67
CA TYR A 96 -6.69 17.96 -0.67
C TYR A 96 -6.98 18.56 0.71
N THR A 97 -7.18 17.73 1.73
CA THR A 97 -7.43 18.18 3.11
C THR A 97 -6.14 18.19 3.93
N PRO A 98 -6.04 19.01 4.99
CA PRO A 98 -4.87 19.02 5.88
C PRO A 98 -4.57 17.67 6.56
N TRP A 99 -5.55 16.77 6.61
CA TRP A 99 -5.42 15.45 7.24
C TRP A 99 -4.80 14.39 6.32
N GLY A 100 -4.87 14.58 4.99
CA GLY A 100 -4.32 13.69 3.98
C GLY A 100 -4.93 12.28 3.95
N ILE A 101 -4.30 11.38 3.19
CA ILE A 101 -4.71 9.97 3.04
C ILE A 101 -4.11 9.15 4.19
N ARG A 102 -4.70 9.30 5.38
CA ARG A 102 -4.34 8.54 6.61
C ARG A 102 -5.50 7.64 7.04
N LEU A 103 -5.22 6.68 7.93
CA LEU A 103 -6.23 5.73 8.42
C LEU A 103 -7.45 6.42 9.03
N ASP A 104 -7.27 7.30 10.02
CA ASP A 104 -8.40 7.92 10.72
C ASP A 104 -9.28 8.79 9.81
N PRO A 105 -8.73 9.70 8.98
CA PRO A 105 -9.54 10.47 8.03
C PRO A 105 -10.34 9.60 7.06
N ILE A 106 -9.75 8.51 6.57
CA ILE A 106 -10.44 7.56 5.67
C ILE A 106 -11.61 6.89 6.40
N VAL A 107 -11.35 6.33 7.58
CA VAL A 107 -12.36 5.61 8.37
C VAL A 107 -13.51 6.54 8.77
N ILE A 108 -13.21 7.75 9.23
CA ILE A 108 -14.23 8.75 9.59
C ILE A 108 -15.06 9.14 8.37
N SER A 109 -14.42 9.44 7.24
CA SER A 109 -15.12 9.89 6.04
C SER A 109 -16.01 8.81 5.44
N LEU A 110 -15.51 7.57 5.34
CA LEU A 110 -16.29 6.44 4.87
C LEU A 110 -17.45 6.11 5.82
N SER A 111 -17.20 6.13 7.12
CA SER A 111 -18.26 5.89 8.12
C SER A 111 -19.35 6.96 8.05
N ALA A 112 -18.97 8.23 7.96
CA ALA A 112 -19.91 9.33 7.80
C ALA A 112 -20.73 9.20 6.51
N PHE A 113 -20.08 8.86 5.39
CA PHE A 113 -20.76 8.62 4.12
C PHE A 113 -21.76 7.47 4.22
N VAL A 114 -21.35 6.31 4.74
CA VAL A 114 -22.22 5.13 4.89
C VAL A 114 -23.39 5.45 5.80
N LEU A 115 -23.17 6.09 6.96
CA LEU A 115 -24.24 6.47 7.87
C LEU A 115 -25.23 7.44 7.22
N ALA A 116 -24.73 8.44 6.48
CA ALA A 116 -25.59 9.37 5.75
C ALA A 116 -26.44 8.63 4.70
N MET A 117 -25.85 7.72 3.93
CA MET A 117 -26.58 6.94 2.92
C MET A 117 -27.58 5.97 3.55
N ILE A 118 -27.27 5.34 4.68
CA ILE A 118 -28.22 4.53 5.45
C ILE A 118 -29.43 5.38 5.88
N LEU A 119 -29.20 6.58 6.41
CA LEU A 119 -30.29 7.48 6.83
C LEU A 119 -31.14 7.93 5.64
N ILE A 120 -30.51 8.29 4.52
CA ILE A 120 -31.23 8.67 3.29
C ILE A 120 -32.02 7.48 2.73
N GLY A 121 -31.43 6.29 2.70
CA GLY A 121 -32.09 5.06 2.27
C GLY A 121 -33.28 4.70 3.15
N GLN A 122 -33.12 4.75 4.48
CA GLN A 122 -34.22 4.55 5.42
C GLN A 122 -35.34 5.56 5.19
N TYR A 123 -35.01 6.84 5.03
CA TYR A 123 -36.00 7.88 4.78
C TYR A 123 -36.74 7.64 3.46
N ARG A 124 -36.01 7.48 2.35
CA ARG A 124 -36.60 7.31 1.01
C ARG A 124 -37.40 6.03 0.89
N ARG A 125 -37.00 4.95 1.56
CA ARG A 125 -37.74 3.68 1.57
C ARG A 125 -38.94 3.73 2.51
N GLY A 126 -38.82 4.41 3.66
CA GLY A 126 -39.89 4.52 4.65
C GLY A 126 -41.09 5.38 4.22
N ILE A 127 -40.89 6.32 3.29
CA ILE A 127 -41.99 7.13 2.74
C ILE A 127 -42.81 6.42 1.65
N LEU A 128 -42.28 5.36 1.04
CA LEU A 128 -42.96 4.61 -0.02
C LEU A 128 -44.16 3.82 0.53
N PRO A 129 -45.20 3.56 -0.29
CA PRO A 129 -46.22 2.55 0.01
C PRO A 129 -45.59 1.19 0.29
N ASP A 130 -46.18 0.40 1.19
CA ASP A 130 -45.62 -0.88 1.63
C ASP A 130 -45.33 -1.82 0.44
N GLU A 131 -46.20 -1.82 -0.56
CA GLU A 131 -46.10 -2.66 -1.75
C GLU A 131 -44.91 -2.30 -2.66
N GLU A 132 -44.40 -1.07 -2.63
CA GLU A 132 -43.32 -0.61 -3.51
C GLU A 132 -41.95 -0.70 -2.85
N ARG A 133 -41.89 -0.91 -1.54
CA ARG A 133 -40.63 -0.94 -0.78
C ARG A 133 -39.79 -2.13 -1.19
N TYR A 134 -38.50 -1.88 -1.37
CA TYR A 134 -37.54 -2.98 -1.48
C TYR A 134 -37.47 -3.77 -0.17
N GLU A 135 -37.74 -5.07 -0.25
CA GLU A 135 -37.54 -6.02 0.83
C GLU A 135 -36.42 -6.98 0.45
N PHE A 136 -35.39 -7.04 1.28
CA PHE A 136 -34.29 -7.97 1.03
C PHE A 136 -34.79 -9.40 1.30
N PRO A 137 -34.63 -10.34 0.34
CA PRO A 137 -35.24 -11.67 0.41
C PRO A 137 -34.44 -12.63 1.32
N PHE A 138 -34.26 -12.27 2.60
CA PHE A 138 -33.49 -13.07 3.56
C PHE A 138 -34.04 -14.49 3.69
N SER A 139 -35.36 -14.65 3.80
CA SER A 139 -36.00 -15.96 3.93
C SER A 139 -35.77 -16.83 2.70
N GLN A 140 -35.96 -16.28 1.50
CA GLN A 140 -35.80 -17.01 0.25
C GLN A 140 -34.35 -17.46 0.04
N ILE A 141 -33.36 -16.62 0.39
CA ILE A 141 -31.93 -16.99 0.32
C ILE A 141 -31.61 -18.09 1.32
N ILE A 142 -32.11 -17.99 2.56
CA ILE A 142 -31.85 -19.02 3.58
C ILE A 142 -32.52 -20.34 3.19
N GLU A 143 -33.75 -20.29 2.67
CA GLU A 143 -34.48 -21.45 2.17
C GLU A 143 -33.76 -22.07 0.97
N SER A 144 -33.34 -21.28 -0.02
CA SER A 144 -32.61 -21.81 -1.19
C SER A 144 -31.29 -22.46 -0.79
N VAL A 145 -30.51 -21.82 0.10
CA VAL A 145 -29.26 -22.41 0.62
C VAL A 145 -29.55 -23.67 1.43
N ARG A 146 -30.61 -23.67 2.23
CA ARG A 146 -30.98 -24.87 3.00
C ARG A 146 -31.39 -26.00 2.07
N ASP A 147 -32.15 -25.72 1.03
CA ASP A 147 -32.62 -26.73 0.09
C ASP A 147 -31.45 -27.27 -0.75
N ASP A 148 -30.55 -26.40 -1.21
CA ASP A 148 -29.38 -26.79 -1.99
C ASP A 148 -28.42 -27.68 -1.19
N PHE A 149 -28.22 -27.41 0.11
CA PHE A 149 -27.22 -28.13 0.92
C PHE A 149 -27.78 -29.20 1.87
N PHE A 150 -29.03 -29.09 2.30
CA PHE A 150 -29.59 -29.87 3.42
C PHE A 150 -30.96 -30.51 3.12
N SER A 151 -31.41 -30.57 1.87
CA SER A 151 -32.66 -31.26 1.50
C SER A 151 -32.62 -32.76 1.82
N ASP A 152 -33.63 -33.25 2.55
CA ASP A 152 -33.77 -34.67 2.94
C ASP A 152 -34.03 -35.62 1.74
N GLY A 153 -34.37 -35.08 0.57
CA GLY A 153 -34.69 -35.83 -0.66
C GLY A 153 -33.55 -35.95 -1.69
N GLN A 154 -32.33 -35.51 -1.39
CA GLN A 154 -31.22 -35.52 -2.35
C GLN A 154 -30.79 -36.94 -2.73
N THR A 155 -30.47 -37.15 -4.01
CA THR A 155 -29.79 -38.39 -4.42
C THR A 155 -28.39 -38.45 -3.79
N ARG A 156 -27.81 -39.65 -3.63
CA ARG A 156 -26.45 -39.79 -3.08
C ARG A 156 -25.41 -38.98 -3.86
N PHE A 157 -25.62 -38.80 -5.16
CA PHE A 157 -24.74 -38.04 -6.04
C PHE A 157 -24.84 -36.53 -5.77
N ASP A 158 -26.05 -35.99 -5.67
CA ASP A 158 -26.28 -34.56 -5.38
C ASP A 158 -25.73 -34.17 -4.01
N ARG A 159 -25.86 -35.06 -3.02
CA ARG A 159 -25.31 -34.84 -1.68
C ARG A 159 -23.78 -34.79 -1.69
N ILE A 160 -23.13 -35.66 -2.47
CA ILE A 160 -21.66 -35.63 -2.63
C ILE A 160 -21.24 -34.32 -3.30
N LEU A 161 -21.93 -33.91 -4.36
CA LEU A 161 -21.63 -32.67 -5.08
C LEU A 161 -21.78 -31.44 -4.16
N SER A 162 -22.84 -31.39 -3.35
CA SER A 162 -23.09 -30.32 -2.38
C SER A 162 -22.01 -30.28 -1.29
N ILE A 163 -21.56 -31.43 -0.80
CA ILE A 163 -20.44 -31.51 0.15
C ILE A 163 -19.14 -31.01 -0.49
N ILE A 164 -18.84 -31.42 -1.72
CA ILE A 164 -17.65 -30.95 -2.45
C ILE A 164 -17.72 -29.44 -2.67
N LEU A 165 -18.89 -28.91 -3.02
CA LEU A 165 -19.11 -27.47 -3.19
C LEU A 165 -18.88 -26.72 -1.88
N LEU A 166 -19.42 -27.21 -0.76
CA LEU A 166 -19.24 -26.63 0.56
C LEU A 166 -17.75 -26.60 0.96
N ILE A 167 -17.04 -27.73 0.78
CA ILE A 167 -15.60 -27.82 1.03
C ILE A 167 -14.84 -26.84 0.13
N SER A 168 -15.23 -26.71 -1.14
CA SER A 168 -14.59 -25.79 -2.09
C SER A 168 -14.76 -24.33 -1.66
N ILE A 169 -15.97 -23.93 -1.22
CA ILE A 169 -16.25 -22.59 -0.71
C ILE A 169 -15.43 -22.30 0.55
N ILE A 170 -15.42 -23.23 1.51
CA ILE A 170 -14.63 -23.09 2.75
C ILE A 170 -13.14 -22.98 2.43
N THR A 171 -12.64 -23.81 1.51
CA THR A 171 -11.24 -23.79 1.07
C THR A 171 -10.91 -22.46 0.39
N ALA A 172 -11.76 -21.97 -0.52
CA ALA A 172 -11.56 -20.71 -1.21
C ALA A 172 -11.53 -19.52 -0.24
N ILE A 173 -12.46 -19.47 0.72
CA ILE A 173 -12.47 -18.44 1.78
C ILE A 173 -11.20 -18.53 2.63
N SER A 174 -10.81 -19.75 3.04
CA SER A 174 -9.63 -19.97 3.88
C SER A 174 -8.33 -19.57 3.19
N VAL A 175 -8.15 -19.95 1.92
CA VAL A 175 -6.99 -19.57 1.10
C VAL A 175 -6.97 -18.06 0.89
N THR A 176 -8.12 -17.44 0.62
CA THR A 176 -8.21 -15.97 0.46
C THR A 176 -7.78 -15.25 1.75
N ILE A 177 -8.29 -15.68 2.90
CA ILE A 177 -7.89 -15.13 4.21
C ILE A 177 -6.39 -15.36 4.43
N PHE A 178 -5.87 -16.55 4.14
CA PHE A 178 -4.45 -16.88 4.29
C PHE A 178 -3.56 -15.97 3.44
N VAL A 179 -3.88 -15.77 2.16
CA VAL A 179 -3.12 -14.92 1.23
C VAL A 179 -3.10 -13.46 1.66
N ILE A 180 -4.17 -12.99 2.31
CA ILE A 180 -4.28 -11.61 2.81
C ILE A 180 -3.62 -11.45 4.18
N ALA A 181 -3.71 -12.44 5.06
CA ALA A 181 -3.24 -12.37 6.43
C ALA A 181 -1.74 -12.66 6.59
N VAL A 182 -1.18 -13.50 5.73
CA VAL A 182 0.25 -13.81 5.75
C VAL A 182 0.97 -12.82 4.84
N PRO A 183 1.86 -11.96 5.37
CA PRO A 183 2.64 -11.04 4.53
C PRO A 183 3.44 -11.87 3.54
N LYS A 184 3.24 -11.61 2.24
CA LYS A 184 4.08 -12.19 1.20
C LYS A 184 5.50 -11.68 1.43
N GLU A 185 6.49 -12.57 1.33
CA GLU A 185 7.87 -12.14 1.21
C GLU A 185 7.95 -11.22 -0.02
N GLY A 186 8.03 -9.91 0.21
CA GLY A 186 8.38 -8.95 -0.82
C GLY A 186 9.75 -9.27 -1.41
N GLU A 187 10.06 -8.71 -2.58
CA GLU A 187 11.38 -8.85 -3.20
C GLU A 187 12.47 -8.51 -2.19
N LYS A 188 13.54 -9.32 -2.17
CA LYS A 188 14.72 -9.01 -1.35
C LYS A 188 15.46 -7.89 -2.05
N PHE A 189 15.58 -6.75 -1.40
CA PHE A 189 16.36 -5.65 -1.93
C PHE A 189 17.09 -4.90 -0.83
N THR A 190 18.14 -4.20 -1.25
CA THR A 190 18.86 -3.26 -0.42
C THR A 190 18.70 -1.86 -1.00
N GLU A 191 18.32 -0.91 -0.16
CA GLU A 191 18.31 0.50 -0.48
C GLU A 191 19.73 1.04 -0.36
N PHE A 192 20.14 1.87 -1.32
CA PHE A 192 21.39 2.59 -1.26
C PHE A 192 21.16 4.00 -1.79
N PHE A 193 21.41 5.01 -0.97
CA PHE A 193 21.18 6.41 -1.33
C PHE A 193 22.19 7.34 -0.67
N ILE A 194 22.34 8.52 -1.25
CA ILE A 194 23.15 9.62 -0.71
C ILE A 194 22.21 10.81 -0.51
N LEU A 195 22.46 11.61 0.53
CA LEU A 195 21.76 12.87 0.76
C LEU A 195 22.80 14.00 0.88
N GLY A 196 22.41 15.19 0.46
CA GLY A 196 23.18 16.42 0.68
C GLY A 196 23.16 16.85 2.15
N GLU A 197 23.79 17.99 2.45
CA GLU A 197 23.94 18.54 3.80
C GLU A 197 22.62 18.68 4.56
N ASN A 198 21.54 19.03 3.87
CA ASN A 198 20.19 19.19 4.45
C ASN A 198 19.39 17.89 4.56
N GLN A 199 20.03 16.71 4.44
CA GLN A 199 19.37 15.39 4.42
C GLN A 199 18.27 15.24 3.35
N MET A 200 18.43 15.97 2.25
CA MET A 200 17.57 15.84 1.08
C MET A 200 18.38 15.20 -0.05
N ALA A 201 17.69 14.46 -0.93
CA ALA A 201 18.28 13.93 -2.16
C ALA A 201 18.46 15.04 -3.22
N ALA A 202 19.01 16.18 -2.80
CA ALA A 202 19.17 17.41 -3.53
C ALA A 202 20.42 18.15 -2.99
N ASP A 203 20.77 19.27 -3.63
CA ASP A 203 21.83 20.18 -3.17
C ASP A 203 23.22 19.53 -3.07
N TYR A 204 23.51 18.54 -3.93
CA TYR A 204 24.84 17.95 -4.02
C TYR A 204 25.88 18.96 -4.54
N PRO A 205 27.13 18.91 -4.07
CA PRO A 205 28.17 19.84 -4.49
C PRO A 205 28.60 19.59 -5.95
N SER A 206 28.20 20.49 -6.85
CA SER A 206 28.57 20.44 -8.28
C SER A 206 30.01 20.90 -8.56
N LYS A 207 30.58 21.67 -7.64
CA LYS A 207 31.97 22.14 -7.68
C LYS A 207 32.60 21.88 -6.33
N VAL A 208 33.69 21.13 -6.31
CA VAL A 208 34.41 20.80 -5.08
C VAL A 208 35.86 21.26 -5.17
N PHE A 209 36.43 21.71 -4.06
CA PHE A 209 37.80 22.23 -3.99
C PHE A 209 38.68 21.30 -3.14
N VAL A 210 39.92 21.08 -3.59
CA VAL A 210 40.89 20.25 -2.87
C VAL A 210 41.09 20.77 -1.44
N GLY A 211 40.99 19.87 -0.47
CA GLY A 211 41.16 20.16 0.96
C GLY A 211 39.95 20.76 1.67
N VAL A 212 38.84 21.03 0.97
CA VAL A 212 37.57 21.47 1.58
C VAL A 212 36.72 20.26 1.95
N GLN A 213 36.07 20.32 3.12
CA GLN A 213 35.16 19.28 3.60
C GLN A 213 33.75 19.52 3.08
N TYR A 214 33.15 18.49 2.47
CA TYR A 214 31.78 18.50 1.98
C TYR A 214 30.95 17.50 2.78
N PRO A 215 30.02 17.96 3.64
CA PRO A 215 29.16 17.07 4.40
C PRO A 215 28.10 16.44 3.48
N LEU A 216 28.02 15.12 3.53
CA LEU A 216 27.04 14.28 2.87
C LEU A 216 26.48 13.28 3.88
N PHE A 217 25.44 12.56 3.49
CA PHE A 217 24.95 11.40 4.25
C PHE A 217 24.83 10.21 3.33
N ILE A 218 25.20 9.03 3.81
CA ILE A 218 25.05 7.78 3.09
C ILE A 218 24.02 6.93 3.83
N GLY A 219 23.01 6.47 3.11
CA GLY A 219 21.95 5.62 3.61
C GLY A 219 22.00 4.23 3.00
N VAL A 220 21.87 3.21 3.85
CA VAL A 220 21.72 1.82 3.43
C VAL A 220 20.54 1.20 4.18
N GLY A 221 19.59 0.63 3.45
CA GLY A 221 18.41 -0.06 3.98
C GLY A 221 18.42 -1.53 3.64
N ASN A 222 18.20 -2.41 4.62
CA ASN A 222 18.27 -3.86 4.42
C ASN A 222 16.88 -4.51 4.43
N HIS A 223 16.41 -5.03 3.30
CA HIS A 223 15.17 -5.80 3.20
C HIS A 223 15.42 -7.25 2.75
N GLU A 224 16.51 -7.87 3.21
CA GLU A 224 17.00 -9.17 2.71
C GLU A 224 16.60 -10.38 3.61
N TYR A 225 15.71 -10.16 4.58
CA TYR A 225 15.23 -11.11 5.61
C TYR A 225 16.31 -11.70 6.55
N ARG A 226 17.51 -11.12 6.53
CA ARG A 226 18.61 -11.48 7.41
C ARG A 226 19.49 -10.27 7.65
N ASN A 227 20.33 -10.34 8.68
CA ASN A 227 21.35 -9.34 8.89
C ASN A 227 22.41 -9.47 7.80
N ILE A 228 22.75 -8.35 7.15
CA ILE A 228 23.78 -8.31 6.12
C ILE A 228 24.87 -7.32 6.53
N THR A 229 26.12 -7.73 6.32
CA THR A 229 27.29 -6.86 6.42
C THR A 229 27.60 -6.30 5.04
N TYR A 230 27.43 -4.99 4.88
CA TYR A 230 27.76 -4.27 3.67
C TYR A 230 29.14 -3.61 3.79
N THR A 231 29.77 -3.44 2.64
CA THR A 231 31.00 -2.65 2.49
C THR A 231 30.72 -1.51 1.52
N ILE A 232 30.96 -0.28 1.95
CA ILE A 232 30.81 0.92 1.13
C ILE A 232 32.22 1.35 0.73
N GLU A 233 32.46 1.52 -0.57
CA GLU A 233 33.68 2.12 -1.09
C GLU A 233 33.34 3.44 -1.81
N THR A 234 34.04 4.52 -1.46
CA THR A 234 33.93 5.79 -2.17
C THR A 234 35.16 5.99 -3.03
N HIS A 235 34.97 6.23 -4.32
CA HIS A 235 36.01 6.45 -5.31
C HIS A 235 35.86 7.81 -5.96
N VAL A 236 36.99 8.41 -6.36
CA VAL A 236 36.99 9.52 -7.32
C VAL A 236 37.45 9.00 -8.66
N MET A 237 36.83 9.48 -9.74
CA MET A 237 37.15 9.03 -11.08
C MET A 237 37.24 10.18 -12.07
N ASN A 238 38.09 9.97 -13.08
CA ASN A 238 38.15 10.80 -14.27
C ASN A 238 37.62 9.97 -15.43
N MET A 239 36.45 10.35 -15.93
CA MET A 239 35.74 9.64 -17.00
C MET A 239 35.57 10.55 -18.21
N THR A 240 35.93 10.07 -19.39
CA THR A 240 35.71 10.78 -20.65
C THR A 240 34.64 10.06 -21.45
N PHE A 241 33.73 10.82 -22.04
CA PHE A 241 32.69 10.32 -22.92
C PHE A 241 33.08 10.60 -24.38
N ASN A 242 33.16 9.56 -25.20
CA ASN A 242 33.33 9.69 -26.64
C ASN A 242 31.95 9.63 -27.33
N PRO A 243 31.45 10.75 -27.91
CA PRO A 243 30.15 10.77 -28.58
C PRO A 243 30.15 10.01 -29.92
N GLU A 244 31.31 9.77 -30.54
CA GLU A 244 31.38 9.05 -31.83
C GLU A 244 31.05 7.57 -31.66
N ASP A 245 31.58 6.96 -30.60
CA ASP A 245 31.38 5.54 -30.29
C ASP A 245 30.32 5.31 -29.20
N ASN A 246 29.75 6.38 -28.63
CA ASN A 246 28.87 6.35 -27.46
C ASN A 246 29.44 5.53 -26.28
N THR A 247 30.76 5.61 -26.08
CA THR A 247 31.49 4.88 -25.04
C THR A 247 32.05 5.84 -24.00
N SER A 248 32.05 5.40 -22.74
CA SER A 248 32.71 6.11 -21.66
C SER A 248 33.94 5.35 -21.19
N THR A 249 35.07 6.04 -21.07
CA THR A 249 36.34 5.45 -20.65
C THR A 249 36.81 6.05 -19.33
N ILE A 250 37.20 5.19 -18.39
CA ILE A 250 37.75 5.59 -17.09
C ILE A 250 39.26 5.77 -17.26
N MET A 251 39.75 7.01 -17.13
CA MET A 251 41.16 7.35 -17.22
C MET A 251 41.90 7.14 -15.89
N ALA A 252 41.22 7.44 -14.78
CA ALA A 252 41.72 7.24 -13.42
C ALA A 252 40.56 6.92 -12.48
N MET A 253 40.80 6.06 -11.50
CA MET A 253 39.86 5.72 -10.44
C MET A 253 40.66 5.42 -9.17
N ASP A 254 40.43 6.22 -8.14
CA ASP A 254 41.16 6.12 -6.87
C ASP A 254 40.18 5.96 -5.71
N LEU A 255 40.47 4.99 -4.84
CA LEU A 255 39.72 4.73 -3.61
C LEU A 255 40.03 5.82 -2.59
N ILE A 256 39.00 6.51 -2.10
CA ILE A 256 39.08 7.56 -1.08
C ILE A 256 38.83 6.98 0.30
N ASP A 257 37.76 6.20 0.42
CA ASP A 257 37.30 5.71 1.71
C ASP A 257 36.62 4.35 1.57
N LYS A 258 36.69 3.58 2.64
CA LYS A 258 36.10 2.24 2.75
C LYS A 258 35.58 2.03 4.16
N ASP A 259 34.28 1.79 4.27
CA ASP A 259 33.62 1.50 5.54
C ASP A 259 32.81 0.19 5.45
N THR A 260 32.57 -0.43 6.61
CA THR A 260 31.78 -1.65 6.72
C THR A 260 30.75 -1.52 7.83
N LEU A 261 29.54 -1.99 7.57
CA LEU A 261 28.45 -1.92 8.54
C LEU A 261 27.50 -3.11 8.40
N THR A 262 27.06 -3.64 9.53
CA THR A 262 26.06 -4.71 9.59
C THR A 262 24.71 -4.10 9.90
N ILE A 263 23.73 -4.35 9.04
CA ILE A 263 22.36 -3.84 9.20
C ILE A 263 21.43 -5.01 9.48
N PRO A 264 20.62 -4.96 10.55
CA PRO A 264 19.54 -5.91 10.77
C PRO A 264 18.51 -5.90 9.63
N HIS A 265 17.74 -6.99 9.50
CA HIS A 265 16.63 -6.99 8.57
C HIS A 265 15.60 -5.91 8.93
N ASN A 266 15.12 -5.21 7.90
CA ASN A 266 14.10 -4.18 7.95
C ASN A 266 14.52 -2.91 8.72
N GLU A 267 15.83 -2.67 8.79
CA GLU A 267 16.41 -1.43 9.30
C GLU A 267 17.09 -0.64 8.18
N THR A 268 17.08 0.67 8.34
CA THR A 268 17.81 1.60 7.47
C THR A 268 18.71 2.47 8.33
N ILE A 269 19.99 2.50 7.98
CA ILE A 269 21.00 3.30 8.67
C ILE A 269 21.43 4.41 7.74
N THR A 270 21.30 5.65 8.22
CA THR A 270 21.85 6.84 7.56
C THR A 270 22.97 7.39 8.41
N ARG A 271 24.17 7.53 7.85
CA ARG A 271 25.35 8.06 8.55
C ARG A 271 25.89 9.32 7.88
N PRO A 272 26.40 10.27 8.67
CA PRO A 272 27.16 11.38 8.12
C PRO A 272 28.44 10.88 7.46
N TYR A 273 28.74 11.40 6.27
CA TYR A 273 29.95 11.14 5.51
C TYR A 273 30.58 12.48 5.12
N THR A 274 31.86 12.67 5.41
CA THR A 274 32.57 13.91 5.04
C THR A 274 33.49 13.64 3.87
N PHE A 275 33.13 14.15 2.71
CA PHE A 275 33.95 14.01 1.51
C PHE A 275 35.06 15.07 1.48
N ILE A 276 36.30 14.63 1.28
CA ILE A 276 37.47 15.51 1.13
C ILE A 276 38.15 15.16 -0.19
N PRO A 277 38.12 16.05 -1.20
CA PRO A 277 38.74 15.78 -2.49
C PRO A 277 40.27 15.60 -2.36
N PRO A 278 40.85 14.48 -2.85
CA PRO A 278 42.28 14.19 -2.65
C PRO A 278 43.19 14.99 -3.58
N GLY A 279 42.66 15.48 -4.70
CA GLY A 279 43.43 16.09 -5.78
C GLY A 279 42.54 16.55 -6.92
N THR A 280 43.12 17.28 -7.86
CA THR A 280 42.42 17.82 -9.03
C THR A 280 42.35 16.82 -10.18
N GLY A 281 41.47 17.04 -11.15
CA GLY A 281 41.43 16.27 -12.39
C GLY A 281 40.48 15.07 -12.38
N TYR A 282 39.69 14.92 -11.32
CA TYR A 282 38.52 14.03 -11.30
C TYR A 282 37.26 14.80 -11.65
N ASN A 283 36.30 14.11 -12.25
CA ASN A 283 35.03 14.71 -12.69
C ASN A 283 33.78 13.96 -12.20
N ARG A 284 33.97 12.93 -11.35
CA ARG A 284 32.89 12.12 -10.80
C ARG A 284 33.32 11.49 -9.48
N ILE A 285 32.39 11.41 -8.53
CA ILE A 285 32.51 10.64 -7.29
C ILE A 285 31.61 9.42 -7.44
N GLU A 286 32.16 8.24 -7.21
CA GLU A 286 31.46 6.95 -7.28
C GLU A 286 31.34 6.36 -5.89
N PHE A 287 30.16 5.87 -5.54
CA PHE A 287 29.92 5.14 -4.30
C PHE A 287 29.49 3.73 -4.68
N LEU A 288 30.25 2.74 -4.22
CA LEU A 288 30.00 1.33 -4.48
C LEU A 288 29.57 0.65 -3.19
N LEU A 289 28.44 -0.03 -3.23
CA LEU A 289 27.96 -0.87 -2.15
C LEU A 289 28.20 -2.33 -2.53
N PHE A 290 29.04 -3.01 -1.77
CA PHE A 290 29.19 -4.45 -1.83
C PHE A 290 28.38 -5.09 -0.70
N ASN A 291 27.80 -6.24 -0.99
CA ASN A 291 27.28 -7.13 0.03
C ASN A 291 28.46 -7.92 0.66
N GLU A 292 28.21 -9.11 1.19
CA GLU A 292 29.24 -9.94 1.84
C GLU A 292 30.39 -10.38 0.90
N SER A 293 30.24 -10.20 -0.42
CA SER A 293 31.28 -10.49 -1.42
C SER A 293 31.96 -9.22 -1.92
N VAL A 294 33.10 -8.86 -1.33
CA VAL A 294 33.94 -7.76 -1.84
C VAL A 294 35.01 -8.33 -2.79
N PRO A 295 35.07 -7.89 -4.06
CA PRO A 295 36.11 -8.31 -4.99
C PRO A 295 37.51 -7.95 -4.50
N ASN A 296 38.48 -8.79 -4.86
CA ASN A 296 39.88 -8.53 -4.55
C ASN A 296 40.37 -7.21 -5.18
N GLU A 297 41.52 -6.69 -4.72
CA GLU A 297 42.08 -5.43 -5.22
C GLU A 297 42.62 -5.50 -6.66
N THR A 298 42.67 -6.69 -7.26
CA THR A 298 43.08 -6.86 -8.66
C THR A 298 41.97 -6.45 -9.63
N ILE A 299 40.69 -6.54 -9.21
CA ILE A 299 39.55 -6.03 -9.97
C ILE A 299 39.47 -4.51 -9.79
N LYS A 300 39.67 -3.77 -10.89
CA LYS A 300 39.75 -2.30 -10.92
C LYS A 300 38.79 -1.71 -11.95
N ASN A 301 38.60 -0.40 -11.88
CA ASN A 301 37.83 0.38 -12.86
C ASN A 301 36.41 -0.18 -13.08
N MET A 302 35.99 -0.30 -14.33
CA MET A 302 34.64 -0.73 -14.70
C MET A 302 34.29 -2.11 -14.14
N ASP A 303 35.25 -3.04 -14.09
CA ASP A 303 35.00 -4.38 -13.54
C ASP A 303 34.69 -4.33 -12.04
N ARG A 304 35.25 -3.34 -11.31
CA ARG A 304 34.97 -3.14 -9.88
C ARG A 304 33.57 -2.55 -9.67
N ILE A 305 33.16 -1.63 -10.53
CA ILE A 305 31.80 -1.06 -10.52
C ILE A 305 30.78 -2.15 -10.84
N ASN A 306 31.01 -2.94 -11.89
CA ASN A 306 30.15 -4.05 -12.31
C ASN A 306 30.02 -5.15 -11.25
N ALA A 307 31.05 -5.32 -10.42
CA ALA A 307 31.03 -6.28 -9.33
C ALA A 307 30.35 -5.76 -8.05
N SER A 308 30.00 -4.46 -8.00
CA SER A 308 29.25 -3.89 -6.89
C SER A 308 27.79 -4.37 -6.91
N TYR A 309 27.17 -4.43 -5.74
CA TYR A 309 25.77 -4.82 -5.61
C TYR A 309 24.82 -3.67 -5.95
N ARG A 310 25.22 -2.45 -5.59
CA ARG A 310 24.61 -1.17 -5.98
C ARG A 310 25.70 -0.13 -6.15
N ASP A 311 25.52 0.77 -7.11
CA ASP A 311 26.38 1.92 -7.32
C ASP A 311 25.56 3.22 -7.37
N LEU A 312 26.18 4.31 -6.93
CA LEU A 312 25.66 5.67 -7.02
C LEU A 312 26.79 6.58 -7.48
N HIS A 313 26.43 7.69 -8.12
CA HIS A 313 27.42 8.64 -8.59
C HIS A 313 26.98 10.09 -8.49
N LEU A 314 27.96 10.96 -8.31
CA LEU A 314 27.80 12.42 -8.36
C LEU A 314 28.74 12.97 -9.42
N TRP A 315 28.19 13.68 -10.42
CA TRP A 315 28.97 14.45 -11.37
C TRP A 315 29.43 15.75 -10.73
N THR A 316 30.75 15.92 -10.59
CA THR A 316 31.33 17.08 -9.93
C THR A 316 32.74 17.33 -10.44
N GLN A 317 33.13 18.59 -10.58
CA GLN A 317 34.48 18.93 -11.02
C GLN A 317 35.35 19.36 -9.83
N ILE A 318 36.51 18.72 -9.69
CA ILE A 318 37.44 19.00 -8.58
C ILE A 318 38.46 20.07 -8.99
N TYR A 319 38.37 21.24 -8.35
CA TYR A 319 39.23 22.40 -8.59
C TYR A 319 40.38 22.49 -7.58
N PRO A 320 41.50 23.14 -7.95
CA PRO A 320 42.57 23.46 -7.00
C PRO A 320 42.01 24.26 -5.81
N ALA A 321 42.66 24.15 -4.65
CA ALA A 321 42.31 24.97 -3.50
C ALA A 321 42.23 26.46 -3.89
N GLU A 322 41.15 27.12 -3.51
CA GLU A 322 40.94 28.53 -3.81
C GLU A 322 42.07 29.34 -3.17
N LYS A 323 42.87 30.04 -4.00
CA LYS A 323 43.85 30.99 -3.47
C LYS A 323 43.06 32.12 -2.81
N ARG A 324 43.05 32.14 -1.48
CA ARG A 324 42.51 33.25 -0.68
C ARG A 324 43.17 34.58 -1.05
#